data_AF-A0A9D1R5X6-F1
#
_entry.id   AF-A0A9D1R5X6-F1
#
_cell.length_a   1.000
_cell.length_b   1.000
_cell.length_c   1.000
_cell.angle_alpha   90.00
_cell.angle_beta   90.00
_cell.angle_gamma   90.00
#
_symmetry.space_group_name_H-M   'P 1'
#
loop_
_entity.id
_entity.type
_entity.pdbx_description
1 polymer ?
#
loop_
_entity_poly.entity_id
_entity_poly.type
_entity_poly.pdbx_seq_one_letter_code
_entity_poly.pdbx_strand_id
1 'polypeptide(L)'
;MKQMRIGEKIGWSKESRIGRLVFILLLFLYTGVMLYLFLMQCYEVPDFISDMPAYVEKTAGIAGDYEFPYPLFFTVAKLFAVFLGAPAAVAVTTAILNSFGVCTAKYYMNRQVRSFVCYEEMSEKKRCMTDICVTGAVFALFLLGNLYSPKNTAFFGFDYAYRCMGIYTPNPVWNATYMATRPFAVICFFEAVNLLSEYRENFQWKKCVPFALSLFLTTITKPSYTLVVVPVFGLVLLFHAIRSKGKSLKNAFFVCVTMIPTGIDLLYQYSGVFSGTNVLGEETGIGFAFAKVWGNFSSNIPLSIVMGMALPLGVLVLNLGELKKNGAYRFAWLNYLMGAGMFLVLYEKGFRMLHANFSWGYMHGMFFVFLMTLALVIKNTVQWRKSWRIIFAAAEWAVLLAHLACGLNFLWYALQGNDLAGF
;
A
#
# COMPACT_ATOMS: atom_id res chain seq x y z
N MET A 1 -17.21 3.01 -25.18
CA MET A 1 -15.85 2.61 -24.74
C MET A 1 -15.99 1.45 -23.75
N LYS A 2 -15.72 0.20 -24.16
CA LYS A 2 -15.62 -0.92 -23.20
C LYS A 2 -14.38 -0.66 -22.34
N GLN A 3 -14.57 -0.17 -21.12
CA GLN A 3 -13.52 -0.18 -20.09
C GLN A 3 -13.13 -1.64 -19.85
N MET A 4 -11.83 -1.96 -19.94
CA MET A 4 -11.36 -3.30 -19.55
C MET A 4 -11.75 -3.54 -18.09
N ARG A 5 -12.72 -4.44 -17.88
CA ARG A 5 -13.06 -4.97 -16.56
C ARG A 5 -11.84 -5.71 -16.01
N ILE A 6 -11.62 -5.65 -14.71
CA ILE A 6 -10.66 -6.53 -14.04
C ILE A 6 -11.02 -7.97 -14.42
N GLY A 7 -10.04 -8.81 -14.80
CA GLY A 7 -10.24 -10.15 -15.40
C GLY A 7 -11.23 -11.07 -14.64
N GLU A 8 -11.56 -12.25 -15.14
CA GLU A 8 -12.49 -13.14 -14.42
C GLU A 8 -11.97 -13.51 -13.00
N LYS A 9 -12.87 -13.91 -12.07
CA LYS A 9 -12.56 -14.25 -10.66
C LYS A 9 -11.75 -15.55 -10.49
N ILE A 10 -10.76 -15.81 -11.35
CA ILE A 10 -10.07 -17.10 -11.48
C ILE A 10 -8.60 -16.97 -11.01
N GLY A 11 -8.37 -16.27 -9.90
CA GLY A 11 -7.01 -15.89 -9.46
C GLY A 11 -6.09 -17.06 -9.13
N TRP A 12 -6.55 -18.05 -8.36
CA TRP A 12 -5.71 -19.18 -7.90
C TRP A 12 -5.92 -20.50 -8.65
N SER A 13 -7.14 -20.76 -9.15
CA SER A 13 -7.52 -22.08 -9.67
C SER A 13 -6.84 -22.47 -10.99
N LYS A 14 -6.28 -21.51 -11.73
CA LYS A 14 -5.57 -21.73 -13.00
C LYS A 14 -4.03 -21.68 -12.88
N GLU A 15 -3.51 -21.61 -11.65
CA GLU A 15 -2.07 -21.56 -11.40
C GLU A 15 -1.43 -22.94 -11.52
N SER A 16 -0.29 -22.99 -12.22
CA SER A 16 0.52 -24.21 -12.36
C SER A 16 0.94 -24.76 -10.99
N ARG A 17 1.14 -26.09 -10.91
CA ARG A 17 1.61 -26.74 -9.67
C ARG A 17 2.96 -26.17 -9.21
N ILE A 18 3.89 -25.96 -10.14
CA ILE A 18 5.19 -25.37 -9.86
C ILE A 18 5.03 -23.92 -9.38
N GLY A 19 4.23 -23.10 -10.06
CA GLY A 19 3.95 -21.72 -9.65
C GLY A 19 3.43 -21.62 -8.21
N ARG A 20 2.50 -22.52 -7.84
CA ARG A 20 1.98 -22.62 -6.46
C ARG A 20 3.06 -23.01 -5.45
N LEU A 21 3.88 -24.02 -5.75
CA LEU A 21 4.96 -24.43 -4.86
C LEU A 21 5.99 -23.33 -4.64
N VAL A 22 6.40 -22.64 -5.72
CA VAL A 22 7.32 -21.49 -5.64
C VAL A 22 6.71 -20.38 -4.79
N PHE A 23 5.43 -20.06 -4.98
CA PHE A 23 4.75 -19.06 -4.18
C PHE A 23 4.71 -19.43 -2.70
N ILE A 24 4.34 -20.66 -2.34
CA ILE A 24 4.27 -21.12 -0.95
C ILE A 24 5.66 -21.09 -0.29
N LEU A 25 6.70 -21.54 -1.00
CA LEU A 25 8.08 -21.53 -0.49
C LEU A 25 8.54 -20.10 -0.19
N LEU A 26 8.35 -19.17 -1.14
CA LEU A 26 8.73 -17.77 -0.95
C LEU A 26 7.89 -17.08 0.12
N LEU A 27 6.60 -17.42 0.24
CA LEU A 27 5.74 -16.90 1.29
C LEU A 27 6.23 -17.34 2.66
N PHE A 28 6.61 -18.60 2.82
CA PHE A 28 7.18 -19.12 4.06
C PHE A 28 8.49 -18.41 4.42
N LEU A 29 9.41 -18.28 3.46
CA LEU A 29 10.68 -17.59 3.66
C LEU A 29 10.48 -16.13 4.05
N TYR A 30 9.66 -15.39 3.29
CA TYR A 30 9.34 -14.00 3.58
C TYR A 30 8.69 -13.84 4.95
N THR A 31 7.70 -14.69 5.28
CA THR A 31 7.03 -14.65 6.59
C THR A 31 8.02 -14.89 7.73
N GLY A 32 8.94 -15.86 7.56
CA GLY A 32 9.98 -16.15 8.55
C GLY A 32 10.93 -14.98 8.79
N VAL A 33 11.42 -14.35 7.71
CA VAL A 33 12.30 -13.17 7.79
C VAL A 33 11.59 -12.00 8.47
N MET A 34 10.36 -11.70 8.07
CA MET A 34 9.59 -10.60 8.67
C MET A 34 9.24 -10.88 10.13
N LEU A 35 8.85 -12.12 10.47
CA LEU A 35 8.56 -12.51 11.84
C LEU A 35 9.80 -12.36 12.73
N TYR A 36 10.99 -12.76 12.26
CA TYR A 36 12.23 -12.54 12.98
C TYR A 36 12.46 -11.06 13.27
N LEU A 37 12.36 -10.20 12.24
CA LEU A 37 12.50 -8.75 12.41
C LEU A 37 11.52 -8.20 13.46
N PHE A 38 10.24 -8.59 13.37
CA PHE A 38 9.22 -8.11 14.28
C PHE A 38 9.39 -8.63 15.71
N LEU A 39 9.91 -9.85 15.88
CA LEU A 39 10.25 -10.37 17.21
C LEU A 39 11.37 -9.52 17.83
N MET A 40 12.44 -9.24 17.09
CA MET A 40 13.54 -8.41 17.61
C MET A 40 13.04 -7.02 18.02
N GLN A 41 12.17 -6.42 17.20
CA GLN A 41 11.54 -5.12 17.47
C GLN A 41 10.58 -5.14 18.67
N CYS A 42 9.75 -6.18 18.81
CA CYS A 42 8.77 -6.28 19.90
C CYS A 42 9.39 -6.64 21.24
N TYR A 43 10.52 -7.35 21.24
CA TYR A 43 11.29 -7.68 22.44
C TYR A 43 12.33 -6.60 22.80
N GLU A 44 12.34 -5.47 22.07
CA GLU A 44 13.24 -4.35 22.33
C GLU A 44 14.70 -4.79 22.39
N VAL A 45 15.08 -5.73 21.52
CA VAL A 45 16.48 -6.12 21.36
C VAL A 45 17.26 -4.86 20.98
N PRO A 46 18.42 -4.59 21.62
CA PRO A 46 19.19 -3.39 21.37
C PRO A 46 19.32 -3.10 19.87
N ASP A 47 19.18 -1.83 19.54
CA ASP A 47 19.31 -1.28 18.18
C ASP A 47 18.13 -1.57 17.20
N PHE A 48 17.20 -2.49 17.53
CA PHE A 48 15.98 -2.74 16.74
C PHE A 48 14.85 -1.72 16.98
N ILE A 49 15.09 -0.45 16.65
CA ILE A 49 14.14 0.66 16.87
C ILE A 49 12.92 0.54 15.94
N SER A 50 11.72 0.68 16.51
CA SER A 50 10.45 0.70 15.77
C SER A 50 9.30 1.29 16.60
N ASP A 51 8.11 1.42 16.01
CA ASP A 51 6.90 1.79 16.73
C ASP A 51 6.29 0.62 17.55
N MET A 52 6.81 -0.61 17.39
CA MET A 52 6.31 -1.86 18.00
C MET A 52 6.17 -1.83 19.53
N PRO A 53 7.11 -1.27 20.32
CA PRO A 53 7.01 -1.30 21.78
C PRO A 53 5.71 -0.67 22.31
N ALA A 54 5.28 0.44 21.74
CA ALA A 54 4.03 1.09 22.13
C ALA A 54 2.79 0.22 21.80
N TYR A 55 2.86 -0.64 20.77
CA TYR A 55 1.81 -1.63 20.49
C TYR A 55 1.84 -2.79 21.50
N VAL A 56 3.03 -3.19 21.96
CA VAL A 56 3.20 -4.22 22.98
C VAL A 56 2.59 -3.75 24.30
N GLU A 57 2.90 -2.54 24.76
CA GLU A 57 2.32 -1.92 25.96
C GLU A 57 0.79 -1.90 25.90
N LYS A 58 0.22 -1.40 24.81
CA LYS A 58 -1.24 -1.37 24.63
C LYS A 58 -1.85 -2.77 24.59
N THR A 59 -1.16 -3.76 24.04
CA THR A 59 -1.63 -5.15 24.01
C THR A 59 -1.60 -5.77 25.40
N ALA A 60 -0.58 -5.44 26.21
CA ALA A 60 -0.44 -5.83 27.61
C ALA A 60 -1.41 -5.11 28.57
N GLY A 61 -2.09 -4.05 28.10
CA GLY A 61 -3.00 -3.24 28.92
C GLY A 61 -2.28 -2.19 29.77
N ILE A 62 -1.03 -1.88 29.43
CA ILE A 62 -0.24 -0.81 30.05
C ILE A 62 -0.71 0.51 29.44
N ALA A 63 -0.95 1.51 30.29
CA ALA A 63 -1.27 2.86 29.84
C ALA A 63 -0.03 3.47 29.17
N GLY A 64 -0.15 3.86 27.91
CA GLY A 64 0.90 4.55 27.17
C GLY A 64 0.47 5.94 26.71
N ASP A 65 1.41 6.71 26.18
CA ASP A 65 1.20 8.10 25.75
C ASP A 65 0.36 8.24 24.46
N TYR A 66 0.00 7.12 23.83
CA TYR A 66 -0.66 7.08 22.53
C TYR A 66 -2.05 6.43 22.58
N GLU A 67 -3.05 7.20 22.17
CA GLU A 67 -4.32 6.64 21.75
C GLU A 67 -4.24 6.08 20.32
N PHE A 68 -4.30 4.75 20.21
CA PHE A 68 -4.26 4.05 18.93
C PHE A 68 -5.66 3.63 18.43
N PRO A 69 -6.18 4.18 17.33
CA PRO A 69 -7.50 3.85 16.79
C PRO A 69 -7.46 2.60 15.87
N TYR A 70 -6.82 1.51 16.30
CA TYR A 70 -6.56 0.31 15.47
C TYR A 70 -7.22 -0.97 16.03
N PRO A 71 -8.55 -1.00 16.24
CA PRO A 71 -9.20 -2.04 17.01
C PRO A 71 -9.02 -3.46 16.44
N LEU A 72 -8.98 -3.65 15.11
CA LEU A 72 -8.76 -4.98 14.52
C LEU A 72 -7.38 -5.53 14.91
N PHE A 73 -6.33 -4.73 14.73
CA PHE A 73 -4.96 -5.14 15.03
C PHE A 73 -4.81 -5.55 16.50
N PHE A 74 -5.26 -4.71 17.42
CA PHE A 74 -5.16 -5.01 18.86
C PHE A 74 -6.07 -6.16 19.29
N THR A 75 -7.22 -6.36 18.66
CA THR A 75 -8.08 -7.52 18.97
C THR A 75 -7.37 -8.82 18.59
N VAL A 76 -6.78 -8.89 17.40
CA VAL A 76 -6.01 -10.06 16.97
C VAL A 76 -4.77 -10.27 17.84
N ALA A 77 -4.03 -9.20 18.15
CA ALA A 77 -2.86 -9.27 19.03
C ALA A 77 -3.24 -9.75 20.44
N LYS A 78 -4.32 -9.25 21.03
CA LYS A 78 -4.79 -9.70 22.35
C LYS A 78 -5.18 -11.18 22.36
N LEU A 79 -5.80 -11.68 21.28
CA LEU A 79 -6.12 -13.10 21.15
C LEU A 79 -4.84 -13.97 21.16
N PHE A 80 -3.79 -13.57 20.45
CA PHE A 80 -2.51 -14.27 20.49
C PHE A 80 -1.77 -14.09 21.83
N ALA A 81 -1.93 -12.94 22.48
CA ALA A 81 -1.26 -12.63 23.75
C ALA A 81 -1.66 -13.58 24.88
N VAL A 82 -2.87 -14.14 24.82
CA VAL A 82 -3.35 -15.19 25.75
C VAL A 82 -2.39 -16.40 25.79
N PHE A 83 -1.73 -16.71 24.67
CA PHE A 83 -0.88 -17.90 24.55
C PHE A 83 0.61 -17.59 24.46
N LEU A 84 0.97 -16.43 23.88
CA LEU A 84 2.36 -16.10 23.51
C LEU A 84 2.99 -14.97 24.34
N GLY A 85 2.18 -14.26 25.14
CA GLY A 85 2.57 -12.98 25.72
C GLY A 85 2.51 -11.82 24.71
N ALA A 86 2.45 -10.59 25.21
CA ALA A 86 2.23 -9.40 24.38
C ALA A 86 3.29 -9.17 23.28
N PRO A 87 4.62 -9.29 23.54
CA PRO A 87 5.65 -9.06 22.53
C PRO A 87 5.49 -9.99 21.31
N ALA A 88 5.47 -11.30 21.55
CA ALA A 88 5.34 -12.29 20.49
C ALA A 88 3.99 -12.19 19.76
N ALA A 89 2.92 -11.83 20.48
CA ALA A 89 1.60 -11.67 19.88
C ALA A 89 1.52 -10.51 18.89
N VAL A 90 2.14 -9.36 19.18
CA VAL A 90 2.22 -8.22 18.25
C VAL A 90 3.05 -8.59 17.01
N ALA A 91 4.19 -9.27 17.20
CA ALA A 91 5.04 -9.73 16.11
C ALA A 91 4.30 -10.72 15.18
N VAL A 92 3.66 -11.74 15.76
CA VAL A 92 2.88 -12.76 15.02
C VAL A 92 1.69 -12.13 14.30
N THR A 93 0.97 -11.22 14.94
CA THR A 93 -0.17 -10.50 14.31
C THR A 93 0.30 -9.72 13.09
N THR A 94 1.40 -8.98 13.22
CA THR A 94 1.98 -8.20 12.12
C THR A 94 2.43 -9.11 10.98
N ALA A 95 3.15 -10.19 11.28
CA ALA A 95 3.63 -11.15 10.28
C ALA A 95 2.48 -11.80 9.51
N ILE A 96 1.47 -12.32 10.21
CA ILE A 96 0.33 -12.99 9.58
C ILE A 96 -0.46 -12.02 8.69
N LEU A 97 -0.77 -10.82 9.18
CA LEU A 97 -1.55 -9.85 8.39
C LEU A 97 -0.75 -9.32 7.19
N ASN A 98 0.56 -9.10 7.33
CA ASN A 98 1.42 -8.72 6.21
C ASN A 98 1.50 -9.83 5.15
N SER A 99 1.63 -11.09 5.56
CA SER A 99 1.63 -12.25 4.66
C SER A 99 0.26 -12.47 4.00
N PHE A 100 -0.84 -12.17 4.69
CA PHE A 100 -2.15 -12.11 4.05
C PHE A 100 -2.22 -11.01 2.98
N GLY A 101 -1.54 -9.88 3.21
CA GLY A 101 -1.28 -8.85 2.20
C GLY A 101 -0.59 -9.41 0.94
N VAL A 102 0.43 -10.25 1.09
CA VAL A 102 1.13 -10.90 -0.02
C VAL A 102 0.16 -11.80 -0.82
N CYS A 103 -0.64 -12.61 -0.12
CA CYS A 103 -1.63 -13.49 -0.74
C CYS A 103 -2.70 -12.73 -1.53
N THR A 104 -3.23 -11.65 -0.97
CA THR A 104 -4.23 -10.81 -1.65
C THR A 104 -3.63 -10.08 -2.85
N ALA A 105 -2.42 -9.54 -2.73
CA ALA A 105 -1.69 -8.93 -3.85
C ALA A 105 -1.43 -9.95 -4.96
N LYS A 106 -1.01 -11.18 -4.64
CA LYS A 106 -0.83 -12.27 -5.61
C LYS A 106 -2.12 -12.62 -6.34
N TYR A 107 -3.24 -12.73 -5.61
CA TYR A 107 -4.54 -13.02 -6.21
C TYR A 107 -4.92 -11.99 -7.28
N TYR A 108 -4.85 -10.70 -6.94
CA TYR A 108 -5.23 -9.64 -7.89
C TYR A 108 -4.17 -9.39 -8.97
N MET A 109 -2.88 -9.57 -8.68
CA MET A 109 -1.82 -9.50 -9.69
C MET A 109 -2.00 -10.59 -10.75
N ASN A 110 -2.29 -11.84 -10.35
CA ASN A 110 -2.66 -12.91 -11.27
C ASN A 110 -3.86 -12.49 -12.15
N ARG A 111 -4.92 -11.94 -11.53
CA ARG A 111 -6.13 -11.48 -12.22
C ARG A 111 -5.84 -10.36 -13.24
N GLN A 112 -4.98 -9.41 -12.89
CA GLN A 112 -4.53 -8.34 -13.78
C GLN A 112 -3.69 -8.90 -14.93
N VAL A 113 -2.62 -9.64 -14.63
CA VAL A 113 -1.69 -10.16 -15.65
C VAL A 113 -2.40 -11.05 -16.66
N ARG A 114 -3.21 -12.01 -16.19
CA ARG A 114 -3.95 -12.93 -17.06
C ARG A 114 -4.92 -12.22 -18.00
N SER A 115 -5.43 -11.05 -17.62
CA SER A 115 -6.37 -10.28 -18.46
C SER A 115 -5.76 -9.69 -19.73
N PHE A 116 -4.42 -9.56 -19.82
CA PHE A 116 -3.76 -8.92 -20.96
C PHE A 116 -2.67 -9.76 -21.65
N VAL A 117 -2.31 -10.95 -21.13
CA VAL A 117 -1.27 -11.81 -21.73
C VAL A 117 -1.80 -13.00 -22.54
N CYS A 118 -3.10 -13.09 -22.85
CA CYS A 118 -3.70 -14.27 -23.51
C CYS A 118 -3.33 -15.59 -22.82
N TYR A 119 -3.43 -15.63 -21.48
CA TYR A 119 -2.94 -16.74 -20.66
C TYR A 119 -3.50 -18.11 -21.08
N GLU A 120 -4.78 -18.16 -21.48
CA GLU A 120 -5.44 -19.37 -21.95
C GLU A 120 -4.90 -19.93 -23.27
N GLU A 121 -4.26 -19.10 -24.09
CA GLU A 121 -3.68 -19.54 -25.38
C GLU A 121 -2.22 -19.98 -25.22
N MET A 122 -1.62 -19.76 -24.05
CA MET A 122 -0.23 -20.12 -23.79
C MET A 122 -0.05 -21.62 -23.59
N SER A 123 1.09 -22.15 -24.06
CA SER A 123 1.54 -23.50 -23.69
C SER A 123 1.78 -23.62 -22.19
N GLU A 124 1.70 -24.84 -21.66
CA GLU A 124 1.87 -25.10 -20.23
C GLU A 124 3.20 -24.54 -19.66
N LYS A 125 4.31 -24.72 -20.39
CA LYS A 125 5.61 -24.15 -20.01
C LYS A 125 5.57 -22.62 -19.90
N LYS A 126 4.89 -21.93 -20.82
CA LYS A 126 4.77 -20.46 -20.80
C LYS A 126 3.85 -19.98 -19.67
N ARG A 127 2.77 -20.72 -19.38
CA ARG A 127 1.90 -20.45 -18.22
C ARG A 127 2.67 -20.56 -16.91
N CYS A 128 3.42 -21.66 -16.74
CA CYS A 128 4.29 -21.86 -15.57
C CYS A 128 5.31 -20.72 -15.40
N MET A 129 6.01 -20.33 -16.47
CA MET A 129 6.93 -19.18 -16.42
C MET A 129 6.21 -17.88 -16.06
N THR A 130 5.01 -17.65 -16.59
CA THR A 130 4.21 -16.46 -16.27
C THR A 130 3.81 -16.45 -14.80
N ASP A 131 3.36 -17.58 -14.24
CA ASP A 131 3.02 -17.70 -12.82
C ASP A 131 4.25 -17.42 -11.93
N ILE A 132 5.43 -17.94 -12.29
CA ILE A 132 6.69 -17.67 -11.59
C ILE A 132 7.05 -16.18 -11.67
N CYS A 133 6.94 -15.56 -12.86
CA CYS A 133 7.20 -14.14 -13.03
C CYS A 133 6.23 -13.28 -12.18
N VAL A 134 4.95 -13.63 -12.13
CA VAL A 134 3.97 -12.93 -11.30
C VAL A 134 4.31 -13.10 -9.82
N THR A 135 4.70 -14.31 -9.40
CA THR A 135 5.16 -14.57 -8.04
C THR A 135 6.37 -13.70 -7.70
N GLY A 136 7.39 -13.68 -8.56
CA GLY A 136 8.57 -12.83 -8.38
C GLY A 136 8.22 -11.34 -8.30
N ALA A 137 7.31 -10.86 -9.14
CA ALA A 137 6.83 -9.48 -9.10
C ALA A 137 6.08 -9.15 -7.80
N VAL A 138 5.29 -10.08 -7.26
CA VAL A 138 4.61 -9.88 -5.97
C VAL A 138 5.62 -9.77 -4.83
N PHE A 139 6.64 -10.64 -4.77
CA PHE A 139 7.66 -10.50 -3.73
C PHE A 139 8.51 -9.24 -3.93
N ALA A 140 8.82 -8.87 -5.17
CA ALA A 140 9.47 -7.60 -5.47
C ALA A 140 8.63 -6.40 -4.99
N LEU A 141 7.30 -6.43 -5.12
CA LEU A 141 6.41 -5.38 -4.60
C LEU A 141 6.55 -5.18 -3.08
N PHE A 142 6.76 -6.24 -2.33
CA PHE A 142 6.89 -6.20 -0.87
C PHE A 142 8.32 -5.94 -0.38
N LEU A 143 9.29 -5.98 -1.28
CA LEU A 143 10.72 -5.81 -0.98
C LEU A 143 11.34 -4.59 -1.65
N LEU A 144 10.66 -3.93 -2.59
CA LEU A 144 11.18 -2.74 -3.25
C LEU A 144 11.25 -1.55 -2.31
N GLY A 145 12.31 -0.76 -2.44
CA GLY A 145 12.52 0.49 -1.71
C GLY A 145 12.54 1.68 -2.66
N ASN A 146 12.72 2.86 -2.12
CA ASN A 146 13.11 4.04 -2.87
C ASN A 146 14.55 3.94 -3.37
N LEU A 147 14.87 4.71 -4.41
CA LEU A 147 16.27 4.86 -4.84
C LEU A 147 16.99 5.80 -3.87
N TYR A 148 18.18 5.41 -3.43
CA TYR A 148 19.07 6.24 -2.60
C TYR A 148 20.53 5.84 -2.84
N SER A 149 21.47 6.73 -2.51
CA SER A 149 22.89 6.41 -2.60
C SER A 149 23.40 5.71 -1.34
N PRO A 150 24.48 4.92 -1.42
CA PRO A 150 25.16 4.41 -0.24
C PRO A 150 25.52 5.50 0.79
N LYS A 151 25.79 5.05 2.02
CA LYS A 151 26.19 5.93 3.13
C LYS A 151 27.42 6.75 2.74
N ASN A 152 27.37 8.06 2.98
CA ASN A 152 28.41 9.04 2.68
C ASN A 152 28.72 9.27 1.19
N THR A 153 27.88 8.79 0.26
CA THR A 153 28.04 9.02 -1.19
C THR A 153 26.85 9.76 -1.79
N ALA A 154 26.33 10.76 -1.07
CA ALA A 154 25.13 11.52 -1.39
C ALA A 154 24.98 11.77 -2.91
N PHE A 155 24.01 11.13 -3.54
CA PHE A 155 23.68 11.37 -4.93
C PHE A 155 22.56 12.41 -4.99
N PHE A 156 22.83 13.57 -5.59
CA PHE A 156 21.94 14.74 -5.58
C PHE A 156 21.51 15.22 -4.17
N GLY A 157 22.37 15.05 -3.16
CA GLY A 157 22.07 15.44 -1.77
C GLY A 157 21.15 14.46 -1.02
N PHE A 158 20.73 13.36 -1.66
CA PHE A 158 20.05 12.25 -1.01
C PHE A 158 21.07 11.18 -0.65
N ASP A 159 21.40 11.09 0.62
CA ASP A 159 22.20 10.02 1.18
C ASP A 159 21.34 8.98 1.89
N TYR A 160 22.03 8.09 2.59
CA TYR A 160 21.47 7.00 3.36
C TYR A 160 20.40 7.41 4.39
N ALA A 161 20.40 8.65 4.89
CA ALA A 161 19.42 9.13 5.89
C ALA A 161 17.99 9.20 5.31
N TYR A 162 17.84 9.37 3.99
CA TYR A 162 16.54 9.54 3.33
C TYR A 162 15.81 8.23 3.00
N ARG A 163 16.39 7.08 3.40
CA ARG A 163 15.82 5.75 3.13
C ARG A 163 14.44 5.54 3.76
N CYS A 164 14.17 6.19 4.89
CA CYS A 164 12.92 6.04 5.64
C CYS A 164 12.04 7.28 5.68
N MET A 165 12.66 8.46 5.75
CA MET A 165 11.98 9.75 5.85
C MET A 165 12.43 10.65 4.71
N GLY A 166 11.50 11.42 4.13
CA GLY A 166 11.80 12.33 3.01
C GLY A 166 11.42 11.74 1.65
N ILE A 167 12.08 10.66 1.21
CA ILE A 167 11.66 9.99 -0.04
C ILE A 167 10.43 9.10 0.21
N TYR A 168 10.40 8.45 1.38
CA TYR A 168 9.46 7.42 1.80
C TYR A 168 9.44 6.18 0.89
N THR A 169 8.82 5.12 1.38
CA THR A 169 8.82 3.81 0.73
C THR A 169 7.42 3.21 0.77
N PRO A 170 7.01 2.45 -0.25
CA PRO A 170 5.78 1.67 -0.15
C PRO A 170 5.88 0.56 0.91
N ASN A 171 7.10 0.22 1.39
CA ASN A 171 7.42 -0.85 2.34
C ASN A 171 8.08 -0.36 3.65
N PRO A 172 7.35 0.37 4.52
CA PRO A 172 7.85 0.81 5.82
C PRO A 172 7.83 -0.36 6.83
N VAL A 173 8.90 -1.15 6.86
CA VAL A 173 9.01 -2.36 7.70
C VAL A 173 9.02 -2.07 9.21
N TRP A 174 9.10 -0.80 9.59
CA TRP A 174 9.06 -0.33 10.96
C TRP A 174 7.66 0.04 11.46
N ASN A 175 6.61 -0.07 10.61
CA ASN A 175 5.24 0.29 10.98
C ASN A 175 4.27 -0.91 10.90
N ALA A 176 3.94 -1.47 12.06
CA ALA A 176 3.12 -2.69 12.18
C ALA A 176 1.77 -2.57 11.47
N THR A 177 1.06 -1.48 11.77
CA THR A 177 -0.34 -1.30 11.39
C THR A 177 -0.52 -0.95 9.92
N TYR A 178 0.45 -0.26 9.32
CA TYR A 178 0.50 -0.05 7.87
C TYR A 178 0.59 -1.39 7.14
N MET A 179 1.52 -2.26 7.56
CA MET A 179 1.68 -3.59 6.98
C MET A 179 0.44 -4.47 7.20
N ALA A 180 -0.15 -4.41 8.40
CA ALA A 180 -1.37 -5.13 8.74
C ALA A 180 -2.59 -4.72 7.91
N THR A 181 -2.64 -3.47 7.44
CA THR A 181 -3.77 -2.92 6.66
C THR A 181 -3.77 -3.35 5.20
N ARG A 182 -2.60 -3.71 4.65
CA ARG A 182 -2.41 -4.08 3.23
C ARG A 182 -3.42 -5.09 2.67
N PRO A 183 -3.71 -6.24 3.31
CA PRO A 183 -4.65 -7.20 2.73
C PRO A 183 -6.02 -6.58 2.42
N PHE A 184 -6.55 -5.80 3.36
CA PHE A 184 -7.84 -5.15 3.22
C PHE A 184 -7.79 -3.99 2.24
N ALA A 185 -6.70 -3.22 2.25
CA ALA A 185 -6.48 -2.13 1.31
C ALA A 185 -6.42 -2.63 -0.14
N VAL A 186 -5.74 -3.77 -0.39
CA VAL A 186 -5.66 -4.39 -1.73
C VAL A 186 -7.03 -4.85 -2.21
N ILE A 187 -7.80 -5.52 -1.36
CA ILE A 187 -9.18 -5.92 -1.70
C ILE A 187 -10.01 -4.67 -1.98
N CYS A 188 -9.96 -3.66 -1.09
CA CYS A 188 -10.70 -2.41 -1.21
C CYS A 188 -10.37 -1.68 -2.51
N PHE A 189 -9.09 -1.59 -2.88
CA PHE A 189 -8.63 -0.98 -4.13
C PHE A 189 -9.28 -1.65 -5.36
N PHE A 190 -9.19 -2.98 -5.47
CA PHE A 190 -9.70 -3.66 -6.66
C PHE A 190 -11.23 -3.76 -6.67
N GLU A 191 -11.88 -3.89 -5.51
CA GLU A 191 -13.34 -3.85 -5.43
C GLU A 191 -13.90 -2.46 -5.69
N ALA A 192 -13.19 -1.39 -5.31
CA ALA A 192 -13.52 -0.02 -5.72
C ALA A 192 -13.48 0.11 -7.26
N VAL A 193 -12.42 -0.39 -7.90
CA VAL A 193 -12.31 -0.36 -9.37
C VAL A 193 -13.42 -1.18 -10.04
N ASN A 194 -13.73 -2.39 -9.54
CA ASN A 194 -14.84 -3.21 -10.04
C ASN A 194 -16.16 -2.43 -9.94
N LEU A 195 -16.45 -1.88 -8.76
CA LEU A 195 -17.68 -1.15 -8.49
C LEU A 195 -17.81 0.09 -9.40
N LEU A 196 -16.75 0.90 -9.52
CA LEU A 196 -16.72 2.08 -10.40
C LEU A 196 -16.92 1.74 -11.89
N SER A 197 -16.58 0.53 -12.31
CA SER A 197 -16.77 0.07 -13.69
C SER A 197 -18.19 -0.39 -14.01
N GLU A 198 -18.98 -0.80 -13.01
CA GLU A 198 -20.29 -1.45 -13.22
C GLU A 198 -21.48 -0.67 -12.64
N TYR A 199 -21.27 0.17 -11.62
CA TYR A 199 -22.38 0.77 -10.85
C TYR A 199 -23.30 1.68 -11.67
N ARG A 200 -22.82 2.23 -12.80
CA ARG A 200 -23.61 3.11 -13.66
C ARG A 200 -24.70 2.38 -14.43
N GLU A 201 -24.40 1.18 -14.92
CA GLU A 201 -25.29 0.43 -15.83
C GLU A 201 -26.08 -0.64 -15.06
N ASN A 202 -25.44 -1.34 -14.11
CA ASN A 202 -26.01 -2.50 -13.43
C ASN A 202 -25.78 -2.40 -11.92
N PHE A 203 -26.42 -1.42 -11.27
CA PHE A 203 -26.34 -1.30 -9.82
C PHE A 203 -26.95 -2.52 -9.13
N GLN A 204 -26.17 -3.17 -8.28
CA GLN A 204 -26.61 -4.28 -7.45
C GLN A 204 -25.99 -4.12 -6.06
N TRP A 205 -26.83 -4.03 -5.03
CA TRP A 205 -26.37 -3.80 -3.65
C TRP A 205 -25.36 -4.88 -3.20
N LYS A 206 -25.57 -6.14 -3.60
CA LYS A 206 -24.68 -7.27 -3.29
C LYS A 206 -23.25 -7.05 -3.80
N LYS A 207 -23.07 -6.30 -4.90
CA LYS A 207 -21.74 -5.96 -5.44
C LYS A 207 -21.04 -4.86 -4.65
N CYS A 208 -21.75 -4.14 -3.79
CA CYS A 208 -21.15 -3.14 -2.90
C CYS A 208 -20.56 -3.77 -1.63
N VAL A 209 -21.04 -4.96 -1.23
CA VAL A 209 -20.63 -5.64 0.02
C VAL A 209 -19.11 -5.88 0.08
N PRO A 210 -18.43 -6.41 -0.95
CA PRO A 210 -16.98 -6.62 -0.89
C PRO A 210 -16.20 -5.31 -0.70
N PHE A 211 -16.61 -4.23 -1.38
CA PHE A 211 -16.01 -2.91 -1.23
C PHE A 211 -16.26 -2.34 0.17
N ALA A 212 -17.51 -2.33 0.64
CA ALA A 212 -17.88 -1.80 1.95
C ALA A 212 -17.18 -2.55 3.09
N LEU A 213 -17.17 -3.89 3.05
CA LEU A 213 -16.51 -4.70 4.06
C LEU A 213 -15.00 -4.49 4.07
N SER A 214 -14.35 -4.49 2.90
CA SER A 214 -12.90 -4.25 2.83
C SER A 214 -12.51 -2.83 3.21
N LEU A 215 -13.33 -1.82 2.89
CA LEU A 215 -13.14 -0.45 3.35
C LEU A 215 -13.27 -0.34 4.88
N PHE A 216 -14.29 -0.98 5.46
CA PHE A 216 -14.47 -1.04 6.91
C PHE A 216 -13.28 -1.73 7.59
N LEU A 217 -12.89 -2.93 7.14
CA LEU A 217 -11.73 -3.67 7.67
C LEU A 217 -10.42 -2.89 7.55
N THR A 218 -10.21 -2.20 6.43
CA THR A 218 -9.06 -1.29 6.28
C THR A 218 -9.07 -0.22 7.37
N THR A 219 -10.22 0.41 7.59
CA THR A 219 -10.38 1.53 8.53
C THR A 219 -10.12 1.12 9.97
N ILE A 220 -10.74 0.03 10.42
CA ILE A 220 -10.56 -0.51 11.77
C ILE A 220 -9.18 -1.15 12.01
N THR A 221 -8.39 -1.34 10.95
CA THR A 221 -6.98 -1.76 11.06
C THR A 221 -6.06 -0.56 11.14
N LYS A 222 -6.16 0.35 10.16
CA LYS A 222 -5.51 1.67 10.15
C LYS A 222 -6.23 2.57 9.13
N PRO A 223 -6.78 3.73 9.54
CA PRO A 223 -7.58 4.59 8.67
C PRO A 223 -6.78 5.27 7.54
N SER A 224 -5.45 5.18 7.55
CA SER A 224 -4.57 5.88 6.59
C SER A 224 -4.91 5.67 5.10
N TYR A 225 -5.29 4.47 4.66
CA TYR A 225 -5.74 4.26 3.28
C TYR A 225 -7.17 4.77 3.06
N THR A 226 -8.05 4.63 4.05
CA THR A 226 -9.43 5.13 4.01
C THR A 226 -9.46 6.64 3.74
N LEU A 227 -8.60 7.39 4.43
CA LEU A 227 -8.44 8.84 4.25
C LEU A 227 -8.10 9.24 2.80
N VAL A 228 -7.48 8.34 2.03
CA VAL A 228 -7.13 8.58 0.61
C VAL A 228 -8.20 8.05 -0.33
N VAL A 229 -8.65 6.80 -0.14
CA VAL A 229 -9.53 6.14 -1.10
C VAL A 229 -10.94 6.75 -1.10
N VAL A 230 -11.45 7.18 0.06
CA VAL A 230 -12.78 7.79 0.19
C VAL A 230 -12.91 9.07 -0.63
N PRO A 231 -12.02 10.09 -0.48
CA PRO A 231 -12.12 11.29 -1.29
C PRO A 231 -11.88 11.02 -2.78
N VAL A 232 -10.95 10.12 -3.14
CA VAL A 232 -10.78 9.71 -4.55
C VAL A 232 -12.06 9.12 -5.11
N PHE A 233 -12.66 8.17 -4.39
CA PHE A 233 -13.87 7.49 -4.80
C PHE A 233 -15.04 8.48 -4.95
N GLY A 234 -15.20 9.39 -3.98
CA GLY A 234 -16.20 10.46 -4.02
C GLY A 234 -16.02 11.40 -5.21
N LEU A 235 -14.79 11.85 -5.50
CA LEU A 235 -14.49 12.69 -6.66
C LEU A 235 -14.79 11.98 -7.98
N VAL A 236 -14.51 10.68 -8.09
CA VAL A 236 -14.83 9.90 -9.29
C VAL A 236 -16.34 9.74 -9.45
N LEU A 237 -17.09 9.46 -8.37
CA LEU A 237 -18.55 9.40 -8.40
C LEU A 237 -19.16 10.74 -8.81
N LEU A 238 -18.66 11.85 -8.26
CA LEU A 238 -19.09 13.21 -8.59
C LEU A 238 -18.83 13.53 -10.07
N PHE A 239 -17.62 13.23 -10.55
CA PHE A 239 -17.26 13.40 -11.96
C PHE A 239 -18.20 12.61 -12.88
N HIS A 240 -18.51 11.36 -12.54
CA HIS A 240 -19.47 10.56 -13.30
C HIS A 240 -20.90 11.10 -13.24
N ALA A 241 -21.34 11.63 -12.10
CA ALA A 241 -22.66 12.27 -11.96
C ALA A 241 -22.78 13.51 -12.85
N ILE A 242 -21.75 14.37 -12.87
CA ILE A 242 -21.67 15.54 -13.74
C ILE A 242 -21.67 15.10 -15.22
N ARG A 243 -20.80 14.14 -15.58
CA ARG A 243 -20.67 13.65 -16.97
C ARG A 243 -21.94 12.99 -17.49
N SER A 244 -22.69 12.32 -16.62
CA SER A 244 -23.95 11.65 -16.95
C SER A 244 -25.18 12.56 -16.86
N LYS A 245 -25.00 13.86 -16.58
CA LYS A 245 -26.10 14.82 -16.35
C LYS A 245 -27.08 14.33 -15.28
N GLY A 246 -26.57 13.81 -14.17
CA GLY A 246 -27.35 13.34 -13.03
C GLY A 246 -27.92 11.91 -13.16
N LYS A 247 -27.81 11.25 -14.32
CA LYS A 247 -28.37 9.90 -14.51
C LYS A 247 -27.75 8.86 -13.57
N SER A 248 -26.48 9.02 -13.19
CA SER A 248 -25.81 8.11 -12.24
C SER A 248 -25.96 8.52 -10.77
N LEU A 249 -26.67 9.61 -10.44
CA LEU A 249 -26.73 10.16 -9.08
C LEU A 249 -27.38 9.18 -8.10
N LYS A 250 -28.50 8.56 -8.50
CA LYS A 250 -29.20 7.55 -7.68
C LYS A 250 -28.28 6.39 -7.30
N ASN A 251 -27.56 5.83 -8.28
CA ASN A 251 -26.65 4.71 -8.03
C ASN A 251 -25.45 5.15 -7.20
N ALA A 252 -24.91 6.35 -7.46
CA ALA A 252 -23.83 6.92 -6.64
C ALA A 252 -24.25 7.10 -5.18
N PHE A 253 -25.46 7.60 -4.93
CA PHE A 253 -26.03 7.72 -3.59
C PHE A 253 -26.06 6.38 -2.86
N PHE A 254 -26.58 5.32 -3.48
CA PHE A 254 -26.61 4.00 -2.87
C PHE A 254 -25.21 3.41 -2.61
N VAL A 255 -24.23 3.71 -3.46
CA VAL A 255 -22.84 3.34 -3.18
C VAL A 255 -22.33 4.09 -1.95
N CYS A 256 -22.57 5.40 -1.84
CA CYS A 256 -22.18 6.19 -0.65
C CYS A 256 -22.84 5.67 0.64
N VAL A 257 -24.10 5.22 0.59
CA VAL A 257 -24.78 4.61 1.75
C VAL A 257 -24.00 3.40 2.29
N THR A 258 -23.35 2.63 1.42
CA THR A 258 -22.55 1.47 1.85
C THR A 258 -21.28 1.85 2.61
N MET A 259 -20.86 3.12 2.56
CA MET A 259 -19.69 3.65 3.26
C MET A 259 -20.05 4.26 4.63
N ILE A 260 -21.35 4.36 4.97
CA ILE A 260 -21.81 4.95 6.24
C ILE A 260 -21.19 4.25 7.47
N PRO A 261 -21.13 2.91 7.57
CA PRO A 261 -20.51 2.25 8.73
C PRO A 261 -19.05 2.67 8.93
N THR A 262 -18.29 2.78 7.84
CA THR A 262 -16.91 3.30 7.84
C THR A 262 -16.86 4.76 8.28
N GLY A 263 -17.78 5.60 7.80
CA GLY A 263 -17.85 7.01 8.19
C GLY A 263 -18.15 7.20 9.68
N ILE A 264 -19.09 6.42 10.23
CA ILE A 264 -19.42 6.43 11.66
C ILE A 264 -18.20 6.01 12.49
N ASP A 265 -17.51 4.94 12.08
CA ASP A 265 -16.31 4.46 12.76
C ASP A 265 -15.17 5.50 12.75
N LEU A 266 -14.91 6.16 11.61
CA LEU A 266 -13.95 7.26 11.54
C LEU A 266 -14.33 8.41 12.48
N LEU A 267 -15.59 8.83 12.48
CA LEU A 267 -16.06 9.90 13.37
C LEU A 267 -15.90 9.51 14.84
N TYR A 268 -16.22 8.27 15.20
CA TYR A 268 -16.03 7.76 16.54
C TYR A 268 -14.55 7.77 16.95
N GLN A 269 -13.68 7.18 16.12
CA GLN A 269 -12.23 7.09 16.39
C GLN A 269 -11.56 8.45 16.52
N TYR A 270 -11.99 9.43 15.74
CA TYR A 270 -11.34 10.74 15.67
C TYR A 270 -12.07 11.86 16.43
N SER A 271 -13.23 11.58 17.03
CA SER A 271 -13.97 12.56 17.84
C SER A 271 -13.15 13.10 19.03
N GLY A 272 -12.34 12.26 19.67
CA GLY A 272 -11.42 12.65 20.74
C GLY A 272 -10.05 13.16 20.28
N VAL A 273 -9.64 12.88 19.03
CA VAL A 273 -8.30 13.23 18.50
C VAL A 273 -8.26 14.65 17.92
N PHE A 274 -9.38 15.15 17.40
CA PHE A 274 -9.45 16.45 16.70
C PHE A 274 -10.11 17.58 17.50
N SER A 275 -10.48 17.36 18.75
CA SER A 275 -11.03 18.40 19.60
C SER A 275 -10.26 18.52 20.92
N GLY A 276 -9.75 19.72 21.20
CA GLY A 276 -9.18 20.08 22.50
C GLY A 276 -7.68 20.39 22.50
N THR A 277 -7.10 20.16 23.68
CA THR A 277 -5.70 20.40 24.02
C THR A 277 -5.15 19.09 24.55
N ASN A 278 -3.97 18.65 24.12
CA ASN A 278 -3.36 17.43 24.65
C ASN A 278 -2.94 17.62 26.12
N VAL A 279 -2.44 16.55 26.75
CA VAL A 279 -1.96 16.56 28.15
C VAL A 279 -0.85 17.60 28.40
N LEU A 280 -0.19 18.05 27.33
CA LEU A 280 0.88 19.06 27.32
C LEU A 280 0.37 20.48 27.00
N GLY A 281 -0.94 20.68 26.81
CA GLY A 281 -1.53 21.99 26.51
C GLY A 281 -1.34 22.45 25.06
N GLU A 282 -0.97 21.55 24.13
CA GLU A 282 -0.87 21.86 22.70
C GLU A 282 -2.19 21.64 21.97
N GLU A 283 -2.48 22.50 20.98
CA GLU A 283 -3.66 22.36 20.12
C GLU A 283 -3.63 21.02 19.37
N THR A 284 -4.66 20.19 19.54
CA THR A 284 -4.87 18.98 18.76
C THR A 284 -5.71 19.30 17.52
N GLY A 285 -5.53 18.53 16.44
CA GLY A 285 -6.29 18.78 15.21
C GLY A 285 -5.50 18.60 13.92
N ILE A 286 -6.17 18.91 12.81
CA ILE A 286 -5.56 18.96 11.47
C ILE A 286 -5.18 20.41 11.16
N GLY A 287 -3.91 20.64 10.85
CA GLY A 287 -3.40 21.89 10.32
C GLY A 287 -3.27 21.87 8.81
N PHE A 288 -3.30 23.07 8.20
CA PHE A 288 -3.13 23.28 6.77
C PHE A 288 -1.89 24.12 6.51
N ALA A 289 -0.90 23.57 5.82
CA ALA A 289 0.30 24.30 5.40
C ALA A 289 1.01 23.55 4.28
N PHE A 290 1.43 24.27 3.24
CA PHE A 290 2.13 23.66 2.11
C PHE A 290 3.52 23.17 2.52
N ALA A 291 3.80 21.90 2.22
CA ALA A 291 5.06 21.20 2.44
C ALA A 291 5.60 21.26 3.87
N LYS A 292 4.80 21.65 4.88
CA LYS A 292 5.28 21.93 6.24
C LYS A 292 5.96 20.71 6.88
N VAL A 293 5.33 19.54 6.82
CA VAL A 293 5.91 18.32 7.40
C VAL A 293 6.96 17.72 6.47
N TRP A 294 6.65 17.58 5.18
CA TRP A 294 7.58 16.97 4.22
C TRP A 294 8.91 17.74 4.15
N GLY A 295 8.89 19.07 4.25
CA GLY A 295 10.08 19.92 4.27
C GLY A 295 11.01 19.70 5.47
N ASN A 296 10.53 19.10 6.57
CA ASN A 296 11.40 18.70 7.69
C ASN A 296 12.25 17.46 7.34
N PHE A 297 11.79 16.64 6.40
CA PHE A 297 12.43 15.37 6.04
C PHE A 297 13.07 15.40 4.65
N SER A 298 12.78 16.41 3.84
CA SER A 298 13.39 16.57 2.51
C SER A 298 13.62 18.01 2.15
N SER A 299 14.87 18.32 1.82
CA SER A 299 15.27 19.62 1.24
C SER A 299 14.82 19.79 -0.22
N ASN A 300 14.48 18.70 -0.91
CA ASN A 300 14.02 18.71 -2.31
C ASN A 300 12.91 17.69 -2.54
N ILE A 301 11.67 18.11 -2.28
CA ILE A 301 10.47 17.27 -2.43
C ILE A 301 10.27 16.76 -3.87
N PRO A 302 10.43 17.58 -4.94
CA PRO A 302 10.33 17.08 -6.31
C PRO A 302 11.30 15.94 -6.61
N LEU A 303 12.56 16.06 -6.17
CA LEU A 303 13.54 15.00 -6.35
C LEU A 303 13.21 13.77 -5.49
N SER A 304 12.72 13.94 -4.26
CA SER A 304 12.19 12.83 -3.46
C SER A 304 11.12 12.04 -4.20
N ILE A 305 10.17 12.72 -4.84
CA ILE A 305 9.14 12.08 -5.65
C ILE A 305 9.77 11.28 -6.79
N VAL A 306 10.74 11.85 -7.52
CA VAL A 306 11.44 11.15 -8.61
C VAL A 306 12.17 9.91 -8.08
N MET A 307 12.90 10.01 -6.97
CA MET A 307 13.65 8.90 -6.39
C MET A 307 12.74 7.78 -5.82
N GLY A 308 11.58 8.15 -5.27
CA GLY A 308 10.58 7.21 -4.78
C GLY A 308 9.77 6.55 -5.90
N MET A 309 9.57 7.24 -7.03
CA MET A 309 8.64 6.84 -8.09
C MET A 309 9.31 6.63 -9.46
N ALA A 310 10.64 6.52 -9.53
CA ALA A 310 11.39 6.46 -10.78
C ALA A 310 10.86 5.40 -11.76
N LEU A 311 10.68 4.16 -11.29
CA LEU A 311 10.08 3.09 -12.10
C LEU A 311 8.65 3.43 -12.55
N PRO A 312 7.68 3.72 -11.65
CA PRO A 312 6.34 4.13 -12.06
C PRO A 312 6.27 5.29 -13.04
N LEU A 313 7.09 6.33 -12.86
CA LEU A 313 7.13 7.50 -13.73
C LEU A 313 7.65 7.12 -15.12
N GLY A 314 8.72 6.32 -15.20
CA GLY A 314 9.24 5.82 -16.46
C GLY A 314 8.20 4.98 -17.22
N VAL A 315 7.56 4.03 -16.53
CA VAL A 315 6.49 3.20 -17.11
C VAL A 315 5.29 4.07 -17.53
N LEU A 316 4.93 5.08 -16.75
CA LEU A 316 3.84 6.00 -17.08
C LEU A 316 4.10 6.73 -18.40
N VAL A 317 5.29 7.31 -18.58
CA VAL A 317 5.68 8.03 -19.80
C VAL A 317 5.55 7.13 -21.03
N LEU A 318 5.99 5.87 -20.92
CA LEU A 318 5.91 4.89 -22.01
C LEU A 318 4.49 4.36 -22.26
N ASN A 319 3.60 4.47 -21.27
CA ASN A 319 2.28 3.84 -21.26
C ASN A 319 1.13 4.84 -20.98
N LEU A 320 1.25 6.11 -21.38
CA LEU A 320 0.24 7.15 -21.13
C LEU A 320 -1.17 6.75 -21.60
N GLY A 321 -1.27 5.97 -22.68
CA GLY A 321 -2.54 5.45 -23.18
C GLY A 321 -3.26 4.50 -22.19
N GLU A 322 -2.53 3.84 -21.30
CA GLU A 322 -3.08 2.93 -20.29
C GLU A 322 -3.87 3.67 -19.21
N LEU A 323 -3.59 4.97 -18.94
CA LEU A 323 -4.41 5.78 -18.03
C LEU A 323 -5.88 5.87 -18.51
N LYS A 324 -6.13 5.79 -19.82
CA LYS A 324 -7.50 5.81 -20.35
C LYS A 324 -8.11 4.41 -20.44
N LYS A 325 -7.30 3.39 -20.71
CA LYS A 325 -7.76 2.02 -21.01
C LYS A 325 -7.90 1.15 -19.75
N ASN A 326 -6.98 1.29 -18.81
CA ASN A 326 -6.88 0.47 -17.60
C ASN A 326 -7.44 1.24 -16.39
N GLY A 327 -8.65 0.87 -15.97
CA GLY A 327 -9.33 1.50 -14.85
C GLY A 327 -8.55 1.38 -13.53
N ALA A 328 -7.89 0.25 -13.29
CA ALA A 328 -7.08 0.03 -12.10
C ALA A 328 -5.82 0.89 -12.10
N TYR A 329 -5.10 0.98 -13.22
CA TYR A 329 -3.90 1.82 -13.32
C TYR A 329 -4.21 3.30 -13.11
N ARG A 330 -5.31 3.78 -13.72
CA ARG A 330 -5.79 5.16 -13.48
C ARG A 330 -6.16 5.38 -12.01
N PHE A 331 -6.87 4.43 -11.40
CA PHE A 331 -7.27 4.54 -10.00
C PHE A 331 -6.07 4.53 -9.04
N ALA A 332 -5.01 3.77 -9.35
CA ALA A 332 -3.75 3.80 -8.60
C ALA A 332 -3.13 5.20 -8.61
N TRP A 333 -3.02 5.84 -9.78
CA TRP A 333 -2.51 7.20 -9.88
C TRP A 333 -3.38 8.23 -9.15
N LEU A 334 -4.71 8.08 -9.19
CA LEU A 334 -5.60 8.97 -8.42
C LEU A 334 -5.38 8.83 -6.90
N ASN A 335 -5.17 7.60 -6.39
CA ASN A 335 -4.83 7.37 -4.99
C ASN A 335 -3.47 7.98 -4.63
N TYR A 336 -2.46 7.79 -5.48
CA TYR A 336 -1.16 8.42 -5.29
C TYR A 336 -1.23 9.95 -5.25
N LEU A 337 -1.92 10.57 -6.22
CA LEU A 337 -2.04 12.03 -6.28
C LEU A 337 -2.83 12.59 -5.10
N MET A 338 -3.90 11.90 -4.66
CA MET A 338 -4.64 12.31 -3.45
C MET A 338 -3.76 12.19 -2.20
N GLY A 339 -3.10 11.05 -2.00
CA GLY A 339 -2.21 10.84 -0.85
C GLY A 339 -1.05 11.84 -0.82
N ALA A 340 -0.41 12.08 -1.96
CA ALA A 340 0.64 13.09 -2.10
C ALA A 340 0.12 14.51 -1.83
N GLY A 341 -1.05 14.85 -2.39
CA GLY A 341 -1.69 16.14 -2.17
C GLY A 341 -2.04 16.37 -0.70
N MET A 342 -2.62 15.37 -0.04
CA MET A 342 -2.91 15.40 1.40
C MET A 342 -1.62 15.57 2.21
N PHE A 343 -0.56 14.82 1.91
CA PHE A 343 0.69 14.95 2.63
C PHE A 343 1.39 16.31 2.40
N LEU A 344 1.21 16.90 1.21
CA LEU A 344 1.72 18.24 0.90
C LEU A 344 0.98 19.35 1.65
N VAL A 345 -0.29 19.19 2.03
CA VAL A 345 -1.09 20.31 2.56
C VAL A 345 -1.63 20.10 3.97
N LEU A 346 -1.73 18.86 4.44
CA LEU A 346 -2.30 18.49 5.73
C LEU A 346 -1.20 18.00 6.69
N TYR A 347 -1.34 18.37 7.95
CA TYR A 347 -0.50 17.84 9.02
C TYR A 347 -1.30 17.70 10.33
N GLU A 348 -0.86 16.82 11.23
CA GLU A 348 -1.41 16.74 12.58
C GLU A 348 -0.71 17.78 13.46
N LYS A 349 -1.49 18.55 14.23
CA LYS A 349 -0.96 19.58 15.13
C LYS A 349 -0.34 18.95 16.40
N GLY A 350 0.41 19.76 17.15
CA GLY A 350 1.11 19.34 18.38
C GLY A 350 2.33 18.45 18.13
N PHE A 351 2.76 17.72 19.17
CA PHE A 351 3.93 16.84 19.14
C PHE A 351 3.91 15.81 18.01
N ARG A 352 2.71 15.46 17.52
CA ARG A 352 2.53 14.47 16.46
C ARG A 352 2.83 14.97 15.06
N MET A 353 3.13 16.26 14.89
CA MET A 353 3.47 16.86 13.59
C MET A 353 4.59 16.10 12.87
N LEU A 354 5.65 15.72 13.59
CA LEU A 354 6.81 15.03 13.02
C LEU A 354 6.60 13.52 12.82
N HIS A 355 5.51 12.93 13.33
CA HIS A 355 5.14 11.55 12.96
C HIS A 355 4.63 11.44 11.51
N ALA A 356 4.40 12.57 10.84
CA ALA A 356 4.02 12.64 9.43
C ALA A 356 2.84 11.71 9.08
N ASN A 357 1.78 11.71 9.89
CA ASN A 357 0.68 10.74 9.75
C ASN A 357 -0.03 10.78 8.37
N PHE A 358 -0.01 11.90 7.66
CA PHE A 358 -0.54 11.98 6.29
C PHE A 358 0.36 11.31 5.23
N SER A 359 1.64 11.05 5.54
CA SER A 359 2.57 10.31 4.67
C SER A 359 2.18 8.84 4.50
N TRP A 360 1.48 8.23 5.46
CA TRP A 360 1.00 6.84 5.34
C TRP A 360 0.03 6.67 4.16
N GLY A 361 -0.83 7.66 3.92
CA GLY A 361 -1.72 7.70 2.75
C GLY A 361 -0.95 7.82 1.44
N TYR A 362 0.10 8.65 1.42
CA TYR A 362 1.05 8.75 0.31
C TYR A 362 1.74 7.40 0.01
N MET A 363 2.26 6.72 1.03
CA MET A 363 2.91 5.40 0.89
C MET A 363 1.95 4.32 0.38
N HIS A 364 0.67 4.31 0.80
CA HIS A 364 -0.35 3.46 0.19
C HIS A 364 -0.55 3.76 -1.29
N GLY A 365 -0.58 5.04 -1.67
CA GLY A 365 -0.62 5.49 -3.06
C GLY A 365 0.58 4.97 -3.86
N MET A 366 1.79 5.07 -3.31
CA MET A 366 3.00 4.49 -3.92
C MET A 366 2.83 2.98 -4.14
N PHE A 367 2.39 2.25 -3.11
CA PHE A 367 2.21 0.80 -3.17
C PHE A 367 1.28 0.38 -4.31
N PHE A 368 0.12 1.03 -4.48
CA PHE A 368 -0.82 0.69 -5.57
C PHE A 368 -0.30 1.06 -6.95
N VAL A 369 0.43 2.18 -7.06
CA VAL A 369 1.07 2.55 -8.32
C VAL A 369 2.17 1.56 -8.68
N PHE A 370 3.01 1.13 -7.74
CA PHE A 370 4.01 0.07 -7.97
C PHE A 370 3.34 -1.25 -8.35
N LEU A 371 2.26 -1.67 -7.67
CA LEU A 371 1.52 -2.89 -8.00
C LEU A 371 1.07 -2.88 -9.46
N MET A 372 0.40 -1.81 -9.89
CA MET A 372 -0.08 -1.72 -11.27
C MET A 372 1.05 -1.51 -12.29
N THR A 373 2.14 -0.86 -11.88
CA THR A 373 3.35 -0.68 -12.69
C THR A 373 4.01 -2.03 -12.98
N LEU A 374 4.16 -2.91 -11.98
CA LEU A 374 4.72 -4.26 -12.17
C LEU A 374 3.87 -5.11 -13.11
N ALA A 375 2.54 -5.01 -13.02
CA ALA A 375 1.65 -5.64 -13.99
C ALA A 375 1.93 -5.13 -15.42
N LEU A 376 2.11 -3.82 -15.60
CA LEU A 376 2.44 -3.23 -16.90
C LEU A 376 3.85 -3.63 -17.39
N VAL A 377 4.86 -3.72 -16.53
CA VAL A 377 6.20 -4.19 -16.94
C VAL A 377 6.12 -5.62 -17.50
N ILE A 378 5.34 -6.51 -16.85
CA ILE A 378 5.09 -7.87 -17.37
C ILE A 378 4.37 -7.80 -18.72
N LYS A 379 3.32 -6.96 -18.84
CA LYS A 379 2.59 -6.74 -20.10
C LYS A 379 3.53 -6.29 -21.22
N ASN A 380 4.34 -5.27 -20.97
CA ASN A 380 5.27 -4.66 -21.90
C ASN A 380 6.32 -5.67 -22.36
N THR A 381 6.86 -6.44 -21.42
CA THR A 381 7.82 -7.53 -21.71
C THR A 381 7.24 -8.55 -22.68
N VAL A 382 5.98 -8.95 -22.51
CA VAL A 382 5.30 -9.91 -23.39
C VAL A 382 4.99 -9.28 -24.75
N GLN A 383 4.38 -8.08 -24.76
CA GLN A 383 3.89 -7.44 -25.97
C GLN A 383 5.00 -6.86 -26.85
N TRP A 384 6.07 -6.35 -26.26
CA TRP A 384 7.17 -5.70 -26.99
C TRP A 384 8.29 -6.66 -27.36
N ARG A 385 8.20 -7.94 -26.99
CA ARG A 385 9.25 -8.97 -27.22
C ARG A 385 9.76 -9.05 -28.67
N LYS A 386 8.89 -8.82 -29.65
CA LYS A 386 9.22 -8.87 -31.09
C LYS A 386 9.33 -7.49 -31.74
N SER A 387 9.47 -6.43 -30.94
CA SER A 387 9.53 -5.03 -31.37
C SER A 387 10.81 -4.39 -30.84
N TRP A 388 11.29 -3.34 -31.51
CA TRP A 388 12.39 -2.49 -31.02
C TRP A 388 12.12 -1.91 -29.62
N ARG A 389 10.83 -1.80 -29.24
CA ARG A 389 10.39 -1.34 -27.91
C ARG A 389 10.86 -2.23 -26.75
N ILE A 390 11.37 -3.44 -27.02
CA ILE A 390 11.95 -4.31 -25.99
C ILE A 390 13.08 -3.62 -25.20
N ILE A 391 13.79 -2.65 -25.80
CA ILE A 391 14.82 -1.85 -25.12
C ILE A 391 14.22 -1.09 -23.93
N PHE A 392 13.01 -0.56 -24.08
CA PHE A 392 12.33 0.13 -22.99
C PHE A 392 11.90 -0.83 -21.88
N ALA A 393 11.42 -2.03 -22.22
CA ALA A 393 11.15 -3.04 -21.20
C ALA A 393 12.44 -3.45 -20.46
N ALA A 394 13.58 -3.54 -21.15
CA ALA A 394 14.87 -3.79 -20.51
C ALA A 394 15.25 -2.68 -19.51
N ALA A 395 15.00 -1.42 -19.88
CA ALA A 395 15.18 -0.27 -18.98
C ALA A 395 14.21 -0.32 -17.79
N GLU A 396 12.93 -0.66 -18.00
CA GLU A 396 11.95 -0.86 -16.91
C GLU A 396 12.45 -1.93 -15.91
N TRP A 397 12.97 -3.06 -16.40
CA TRP A 397 13.57 -4.10 -15.55
C TRP A 397 14.81 -3.62 -14.81
N ALA A 398 15.69 -2.84 -15.46
CA ALA A 398 16.89 -2.30 -14.82
C ALA A 398 16.55 -1.36 -13.65
N VAL A 399 15.57 -0.46 -13.84
CA VAL A 399 15.13 0.45 -12.77
C VAL A 399 14.40 -0.32 -11.66
N LEU A 400 13.61 -1.36 -12.00
CA LEU A 400 13.02 -2.26 -11.01
C LEU A 400 14.09 -2.95 -10.16
N LEU A 401 15.15 -3.47 -10.78
CA LEU A 401 16.26 -4.10 -10.06
C LEU A 401 16.97 -3.10 -9.14
N ALA A 402 17.11 -1.84 -9.54
CA ALA A 402 17.68 -0.80 -8.69
C ALA A 402 16.81 -0.54 -7.43
N HIS A 403 15.48 -0.41 -7.60
CA HIS A 403 14.55 -0.28 -6.47
C HIS A 403 14.57 -1.52 -5.56
N LEU A 404 14.67 -2.72 -6.15
CA LEU A 404 14.74 -3.97 -5.39
C LEU A 404 16.06 -4.08 -4.62
N ALA A 405 17.19 -3.71 -5.22
CA ALA A 405 18.49 -3.71 -4.55
C ALA A 405 18.49 -2.74 -3.36
N CYS A 406 17.93 -1.54 -3.53
CA CYS A 406 17.78 -0.58 -2.44
C CYS A 406 16.86 -1.12 -1.33
N GLY A 407 15.70 -1.68 -1.67
CA GLY A 407 14.79 -2.23 -0.68
C GLY A 407 15.31 -3.48 0.06
N LEU A 408 16.05 -4.36 -0.63
CA LEU A 408 16.74 -5.48 0.00
C LEU A 408 17.88 -5.02 0.91
N ASN A 409 18.66 -4.01 0.49
CA ASN A 409 19.69 -3.41 1.33
C ASN A 409 19.07 -2.77 2.58
N PHE A 410 17.92 -2.11 2.42
CA PHE A 410 17.18 -1.54 3.53
C PHE A 410 16.67 -2.60 4.51
N LEU A 411 16.04 -3.67 4.02
CA LEU A 411 15.60 -4.78 4.87
C LEU A 411 16.77 -5.47 5.57
N TRP A 412 17.87 -5.70 4.86
CA TRP A 412 19.08 -6.27 5.43
C TRP A 412 19.62 -5.42 6.59
N TYR A 413 19.64 -4.11 6.40
CA TYR A 413 20.04 -3.18 7.45
C TYR A 413 19.11 -3.22 8.68
N ALA A 414 17.80 -3.37 8.46
CA ALA A 414 16.83 -3.59 9.53
C ALA A 414 17.07 -4.88 10.30
N LEU A 415 17.42 -5.96 9.59
CA LEU A 415 17.71 -7.26 10.19
C LEU A 415 19.01 -7.28 11.01
N GLN A 416 19.91 -6.35 10.75
CA GLN A 416 21.11 -6.12 11.57
C GLN A 416 20.81 -5.30 12.84
N GLY A 417 19.55 -4.91 13.06
CA GLY A 417 19.15 -4.10 14.19
C GLY A 417 19.71 -2.71 14.09
N ASN A 418 19.74 -2.07 12.92
CA ASN A 418 20.15 -0.67 12.90
C ASN A 418 18.92 0.26 12.94
N ASP A 419 19.08 1.46 13.51
CA ASP A 419 18.04 2.47 13.53
C ASP A 419 17.50 2.75 12.13
N LEU A 420 16.20 2.55 11.93
CA LEU A 420 15.56 2.72 10.64
C LEU A 420 15.17 4.17 10.40
N ALA A 421 14.83 4.93 11.42
CA ALA A 421 14.05 6.15 11.22
C ALA A 421 14.76 7.43 11.69
N GLY A 422 16.04 7.35 12.09
CA GLY A 422 16.75 8.53 12.58
C GLY A 422 16.12 9.04 13.86
N PHE A 423 15.61 8.13 14.69
CA PHE A 423 15.03 8.44 16.00
C PHE A 423 16.10 8.46 17.08
#